data_AF-A0A6H2A688-F1
#
_entry.id   AF-A0A6H2A688-F1
#
_cell.length_a   1.000
_cell.length_b   1.000
_cell.length_c   1.000
_cell.angle_alpha   90.00
_cell.angle_beta   90.00
_cell.angle_gamma   90.00
#
_symmetry.space_group_name_H-M   'P 1'
#
loop_
_entity.id
_entity.type
_entity.pdbx_description
1 polymer ?
#
loop_
_entity_poly.entity_id
_entity_poly.type
_entity_poly.pdbx_seq_one_letter_code
_entity_poly.pdbx_strand_id
1 'polypeptide(L)'
;MRDYEQLTMEELNLYKAKNKDYTQGGDPYGNFKRVSCILSLYPKLSLADPQVIAMVYLMKQLDSVLWMLSEGYEGEVENIDTRLTDVHVYAKIARLLGGG
;
A
#
# COMPACT_ATOMS: atom_id res chain seq x y z
N MET A 1 -9.54 -4.88 -30.99
CA MET A 1 -9.31 -3.61 -30.27
C MET A 1 -10.28 -3.62 -29.11
N ARG A 2 -9.82 -3.37 -27.88
CA ARG A 2 -10.72 -3.32 -26.72
C ARG A 2 -11.59 -2.05 -26.82
N ASP A 3 -12.87 -2.16 -26.50
CA ASP A 3 -13.75 -1.00 -26.38
C ASP A 3 -13.77 -0.43 -24.96
N TYR A 4 -14.46 0.69 -24.76
CA TYR A 4 -14.52 1.39 -23.49
C TYR A 4 -15.18 0.56 -22.38
N GLU A 5 -16.21 -0.23 -22.72
CA GLU A 5 -16.93 -1.06 -21.76
C GLU A 5 -16.05 -2.22 -21.28
N GLN A 6 -15.29 -2.83 -22.20
CA GLN A 6 -14.32 -3.87 -21.89
C GLN A 6 -13.22 -3.38 -20.95
N LEU A 7 -12.65 -2.19 -21.23
CA LEU A 7 -11.66 -1.58 -20.34
C LEU A 7 -12.26 -1.29 -18.95
N THR A 8 -13.46 -0.72 -18.89
CA THR A 8 -14.14 -0.40 -17.63
C THR A 8 -14.41 -1.67 -16.81
N MET A 9 -14.80 -2.77 -17.47
CA MET A 9 -15.08 -4.03 -16.78
C MET A 9 -13.81 -4.69 -16.24
N GLU A 10 -12.71 -4.63 -16.99
CA GLU A 10 -11.39 -5.09 -16.52
C GLU A 10 -10.92 -4.31 -15.29
N GLU A 11 -11.05 -2.98 -15.30
CA GLU A 11 -10.73 -2.13 -14.15
C GLU A 11 -11.59 -2.43 -12.94
N LEU A 12 -12.90 -2.65 -13.13
CA LEU A 12 -13.82 -3.03 -12.07
C LEU A 12 -13.44 -4.38 -11.45
N ASN A 13 -13.06 -5.35 -12.28
CA ASN A 13 -12.64 -6.67 -11.82
C ASN A 13 -11.32 -6.58 -11.04
N LEU A 14 -10.36 -5.80 -11.53
CA LEU A 14 -9.10 -5.55 -10.82
C LEU A 14 -9.33 -4.84 -9.49
N TYR A 15 -10.21 -3.84 -9.45
CA TYR A 15 -10.59 -3.13 -8.22
C TYR A 15 -11.19 -4.09 -7.20
N LYS A 16 -12.14 -4.96 -7.61
CA LYS A 16 -12.76 -5.96 -6.73
C LYS A 16 -11.73 -6.98 -6.21
N ALA A 17 -10.87 -7.50 -7.09
CA ALA A 17 -9.82 -8.46 -6.70
C ALA A 17 -8.85 -7.84 -5.69
N LYS A 18 -8.35 -6.63 -5.96
CA LYS A 18 -7.47 -5.90 -5.04
C LYS A 18 -8.14 -5.60 -3.70
N ASN A 19 -9.40 -5.15 -3.70
CA ASN A 19 -10.10 -4.89 -2.45
C ASN A 19 -10.32 -6.15 -1.62
N LYS A 20 -10.64 -7.28 -2.26
CA LYS A 20 -10.71 -8.57 -1.56
C LYS A 20 -9.37 -8.88 -0.88
N ASP A 21 -8.27 -8.65 -1.58
CA ASP A 21 -6.91 -8.83 -1.06
C ASP A 21 -6.55 -7.91 0.12
N TYR A 22 -7.18 -6.74 0.23
CA TYR A 22 -6.89 -5.76 1.30
C TYR A 22 -7.85 -5.79 2.47
N THR A 23 -9.02 -6.41 2.31
CA THR A 23 -10.09 -6.26 3.29
C THR A 23 -10.85 -7.52 3.64
N GLN A 24 -10.76 -8.61 2.88
CA GLN A 24 -11.57 -9.83 3.09
C GLN A 24 -13.09 -9.51 3.22
N GLY A 25 -13.56 -8.38 2.66
CA GLY A 25 -14.95 -7.90 2.80
C GLY A 25 -15.15 -6.79 3.85
N GLY A 26 -14.10 -6.37 4.55
CA GLY A 26 -14.07 -5.17 5.38
C GLY A 26 -13.96 -3.86 4.57
N ASP A 27 -13.64 -2.76 5.26
CA ASP A 27 -13.58 -1.42 4.68
C ASP A 27 -12.57 -1.32 3.51
N PRO A 28 -13.00 -1.10 2.25
CA PRO A 28 -12.14 -1.00 1.05
C PRO A 28 -11.07 0.08 1.14
N TYR A 29 -11.20 1.02 2.08
CA TYR A 29 -10.25 2.10 2.29
C TYR A 29 -9.50 2.00 3.63
N GLY A 30 -9.55 0.83 4.29
CA GLY A 30 -9.00 0.63 5.63
C GLY A 30 -7.50 0.95 5.73
N ASN A 31 -6.71 0.58 4.73
CA ASN A 31 -5.28 0.91 4.67
C ASN A 31 -5.03 2.42 4.58
N PHE A 32 -5.77 3.15 3.74
CA PHE A 32 -5.68 4.60 3.62
C PHE A 32 -6.04 5.29 4.94
N LYS A 33 -7.05 4.80 5.65
CA LYS A 33 -7.44 5.32 6.97
C LYS A 33 -6.37 5.08 8.03
N ARG A 34 -5.77 3.89 8.08
CA ARG A 34 -4.69 3.58 9.04
C ARG A 34 -3.43 4.42 8.78
N VAL A 35 -3.00 4.50 7.52
CA VAL A 35 -1.84 5.33 7.13
C VAL A 35 -2.11 6.81 7.41
N SER A 36 -3.30 7.33 7.12
CA SER A 36 -3.62 8.74 7.40
C SER A 36 -3.65 9.05 8.90
N CYS A 37 -4.18 8.13 9.73
CA CYS A 37 -4.10 8.23 11.18
C CYS A 37 -2.64 8.28 11.67
N ILE A 38 -1.75 7.45 11.13
CA ILE A 38 -0.33 7.48 11.49
C ILE A 38 0.31 8.81 11.08
N LEU A 39 0.07 9.28 9.85
CA LEU A 39 0.63 10.55 9.38
C LEU A 39 0.14 11.76 10.18
N SER A 40 -1.08 11.70 10.71
CA SER A 40 -1.63 12.76 11.56
C SER A 40 -0.83 12.99 12.86
N LEU A 41 -0.05 12.00 13.29
CA LEU A 41 0.83 12.11 14.46
C LEU A 41 2.06 12.98 14.21
N TYR A 42 2.34 13.34 12.94
CA TYR A 42 3.53 14.09 12.54
C TYR A 42 3.16 15.38 11.78
N PRO A 43 2.50 16.37 12.43
CA PRO A 43 1.96 17.55 11.74
C PRO A 43 2.99 18.48 11.12
N LYS A 44 4.28 18.31 11.44
CA LYS A 44 5.40 19.08 10.86
C LYS A 44 6.09 18.35 9.70
N LEU A 45 5.64 17.16 9.35
CA LEU A 45 6.22 16.36 8.28
C LEU A 45 5.86 16.94 6.92
N SER A 46 6.86 17.23 6.09
CA SER A 46 6.62 17.71 4.73
C SER A 46 6.26 16.53 3.83
N LEU A 47 5.02 16.46 3.37
CA LEU A 47 4.58 15.45 2.39
C LEU A 47 5.12 15.72 0.97
N ALA A 48 5.83 16.83 0.75
CA ALA A 48 6.53 17.10 -0.50
C ALA A 48 7.98 16.59 -0.50
N ASP A 49 8.50 16.15 0.66
CA ASP A 49 9.85 15.62 0.78
C ASP A 49 9.93 14.20 0.17
N PRO A 50 10.79 13.96 -0.84
CA PRO A 50 10.96 12.63 -1.44
C PRO A 50 11.32 11.53 -0.42
N GLN A 51 12.10 11.87 0.61
CA GLN A 51 12.44 10.93 1.68
C GLN A 51 11.18 10.51 2.45
N VAL A 52 10.31 11.47 2.75
CA VAL A 52 9.02 11.21 3.40
C VAL A 52 8.13 10.35 2.50
N ILE A 53 8.07 10.64 1.20
CA ILE A 53 7.28 9.83 0.25
C ILE A 53 7.77 8.37 0.23
N ALA A 54 9.08 8.13 0.23
CA ALA A 54 9.62 6.78 0.32
C ALA A 54 9.19 6.07 1.62
N MET A 55 9.18 6.79 2.75
CA MET A 55 8.69 6.26 4.03
C MET A 55 7.18 5.98 4.03
N VAL A 56 6.38 6.77 3.31
CA VAL A 56 4.93 6.53 3.15
C VAL A 56 4.67 5.26 2.33
N TYR A 57 5.42 5.04 1.24
CA TYR A 57 5.29 3.80 0.45
C TYR A 57 5.73 2.57 1.24
N LEU A 58 6.81 2.69 2.03
CA LEU A 58 7.20 1.67 2.99
C LEU A 58 6.06 1.36 3.97
N MET A 59 5.49 2.39 4.60
CA MET A 59 4.42 2.25 5.59
C MET A 59 3.19 1.57 4.99
N LYS A 60 2.82 1.89 3.75
CA LYS A 60 1.71 1.23 3.03
C LYS A 60 1.95 -0.28 2.90
N GLN A 61 3.16 -0.69 2.53
CA GLN A 61 3.47 -2.12 2.36
C GLN A 61 3.54 -2.84 3.71
N LEU A 62 4.10 -2.19 4.73
CA LEU A 62 4.13 -2.72 6.09
C LEU A 62 2.72 -2.88 6.67
N ASP A 63 1.83 -1.89 6.51
CA ASP A 63 0.43 -1.97 6.95
C ASP A 63 -0.29 -3.16 6.30
N SER A 64 -0.06 -3.37 5.00
CA SER A 64 -0.65 -4.50 4.28
C SER A 64 -0.16 -5.84 4.86
N VAL A 65 1.14 -5.97 5.15
CA VAL A 65 1.70 -7.18 5.81
C VAL A 65 1.09 -7.39 7.19
N LEU A 66 0.98 -6.35 8.02
CA LEU A 66 0.42 -6.46 9.37
C LEU A 66 -1.05 -6.85 9.35
N TRP A 67 -1.82 -6.31 8.42
CA TRP A 67 -3.22 -6.68 8.22
C TRP A 67 -3.34 -8.13 7.72
N MET A 68 -2.53 -8.54 6.76
CA MET A 68 -2.49 -9.92 6.26
C MET A 68 -2.20 -10.93 7.39
N LEU A 69 -1.23 -10.61 8.24
CA LEU A 69 -0.92 -11.41 9.43
C LEU A 69 -2.07 -11.42 10.46
N SER A 70 -2.80 -10.30 10.63
CA SER A 70 -3.93 -10.25 11.58
C SER A 70 -5.14 -11.07 11.11
N GLU A 71 -5.37 -11.13 9.80
CA GLU A 71 -6.47 -11.88 9.21
C GLU A 71 -6.11 -13.34 8.88
N GLY A 72 -4.83 -13.73 9.02
CA GLY A 72 -4.36 -15.05 8.60
C GLY A 72 -4.44 -15.25 7.08
N TYR A 73 -4.20 -14.19 6.31
CA TYR A 73 -4.35 -14.16 4.85
C TYR A 73 -3.01 -13.97 4.14
N GLU A 74 -2.75 -14.75 3.09
CA GLU A 74 -1.46 -14.77 2.37
C GLU A 74 -1.43 -13.92 1.09
N GLY A 75 -2.57 -13.41 0.61
CA GLY A 75 -2.65 -12.58 -0.60
C GLY A 75 -2.70 -13.39 -1.90
N GLU A 76 -3.60 -13.01 -2.82
CA GLU A 76 -3.70 -13.66 -4.14
C GLU A 76 -2.81 -12.96 -5.19
N VAL A 77 -2.71 -11.63 -5.16
CA VAL A 77 -1.92 -10.84 -6.14
C VAL A 77 -0.52 -10.48 -5.61
N GLU A 78 -0.44 -10.00 -4.37
CA GLU A 78 0.82 -9.64 -3.69
C GLU A 78 0.84 -10.33 -2.34
N ASN A 79 1.80 -11.22 -2.13
CA ASN A 79 1.95 -11.98 -0.90
C ASN A 79 2.84 -11.27 0.13
N ILE A 80 2.92 -11.82 1.35
CA ILE A 80 3.71 -11.25 2.45
C ILE A 80 5.16 -11.00 2.04
N ASP A 81 5.81 -11.96 1.37
CA ASP A 81 7.22 -11.86 0.98
C ASP A 81 7.48 -10.76 -0.06
N THR A 82 6.61 -10.64 -1.08
CA THR A 82 6.70 -9.56 -2.06
C THR A 82 6.54 -8.18 -1.43
N ARG A 83 5.63 -8.04 -0.46
CA ARG A 83 5.44 -6.78 0.27
C ARG A 83 6.60 -6.45 1.20
N LEU A 84 7.18 -7.44 1.87
CA LEU A 84 8.38 -7.26 2.69
C LEU A 84 9.60 -6.90 1.83
N THR A 85 9.68 -7.43 0.62
CA THR A 85 10.70 -7.03 -0.37
C THR A 85 10.56 -5.55 -0.72
N ASP A 86 9.33 -5.07 -0.97
CA ASP A 86 9.09 -3.64 -1.21
C ASP A 86 9.45 -2.78 0.00
N VAL A 87 9.11 -3.20 1.23
CA VAL A 87 9.54 -2.53 2.47
C VAL A 87 11.05 -2.35 2.49
N HIS A 88 11.80 -3.40 2.16
CA HIS A 88 13.25 -3.37 2.11
C HIS A 88 13.80 -2.43 1.01
N VAL A 89 13.17 -2.41 -0.17
CA VAL A 89 13.54 -1.49 -1.26
C VAL A 89 13.30 -0.04 -0.85
N TYR A 90 12.11 0.29 -0.34
CA TYR A 90 11.77 1.66 0.06
C TYR A 90 12.62 2.14 1.24
N ALA A 91 12.99 1.26 2.18
CA ALA A 91 13.91 1.61 3.26
C ALA A 91 15.29 2.04 2.74
N LYS A 92 15.82 1.34 1.73
CA LYS A 92 17.09 1.71 1.07
C LYS A 92 16.97 3.04 0.35
N ILE A 93 15.89 3.26 -0.40
CA ILE A 93 15.65 4.52 -1.11
C ILE A 93 15.57 5.69 -0.12
N ALA A 94 14.82 5.55 0.98
CA ALA A 94 14.72 6.58 2.01
C ALA A 94 16.08 6.94 2.64
N ARG A 95 16.96 5.95 2.84
CA ARG A 95 18.33 6.19 3.32
C ARG A 95 19.18 6.96 2.32
N LEU A 96 19.06 6.66 1.02
CA LEU A 96 19.80 7.35 -0.04
C LEU A 96 19.33 8.79 -0.23
N LEU A 97 18.02 9.05 -0.07
CA LEU A 97 17.46 10.40 -0.17
C LEU A 97 17.80 11.29 1.02
N GLY A 98 17.89 10.73 2.23
CA GLY A 98 18.25 11.48 3.45
C GLY A 98 19.74 11.63 3.71
N GLY A 99 20.59 11.12 2.81
CA GLY A 99 22.05 11.15 2.93
C GLY A 99 22.72 12.28 2.13
N GLY A 100 21.99 13.33 1.77
CA GLY A 100 22.48 14.49 1.02
C GLY A 100 22.56 15.77 1.85
#